data_AF-A0A6J6F4P4-F1
#
_entry.id   AF-A0A6J6F4P4-F1
#
_cell.length_a   1.000
_cell.length_b   1.000
_cell.length_c   1.000
_cell.angle_alpha   90.00
_cell.angle_beta   90.00
_cell.angle_gamma   90.00
#
_symmetry.space_group_name_H-M   'P 1'
#
loop_
_entity.id
_entity.type
_entity.pdbx_description
1 polymer ?
#
loop_
_entity_poly.entity_id
_entity_poly.type
_entity_poly.pdbx_seq_one_letter_code
_entity_poly.pdbx_strand_id
1 'polypeptide(L)' 'MTGNLGGWHAVIILVVVLLLFGAPKLPLLARSVAQSLRIFKTEMSSSDSRDSETNSRKGSE' A
#
# COMPACT_ATOMS: atom_id res chain seq x y z
N MET A 1 -2.04 28.27 -16.76
CA MET A 1 -0.59 28.14 -17.03
C MET A 1 0.07 27.25 -15.96
N THR A 2 -0.36 25.99 -15.85
CA THR A 2 0.08 25.05 -14.78
C THR A 2 0.13 23.60 -15.30
N GLY A 3 0.33 23.42 -16.61
CA GLY A 3 0.10 22.13 -17.28
C GLY A 3 1.31 21.21 -17.41
N ASN A 4 2.47 21.54 -16.84
CA ASN A 4 3.71 20.78 -17.08
C ASN A 4 4.63 20.60 -15.86
N LEU A 5 4.24 21.07 -14.66
CA LEU A 5 5.13 21.04 -13.49
C LEU A 5 5.14 19.70 -12.73
N GLY A 6 4.11 18.86 -12.86
CA GLY A 6 4.04 17.61 -12.08
C GLY A 6 4.71 16.40 -12.76
N GLY A 7 4.42 16.19 -14.05
CA GLY A 7 4.77 14.94 -14.74
C GLY A 7 6.27 14.76 -14.95
N TRP A 8 6.96 15.78 -15.45
CA TRP A 8 8.39 15.68 -15.78
C TRP A 8 9.27 15.57 -14.53
N HIS A 9 8.90 16.26 -13.44
CA HIS A 9 9.63 16.18 -12.17
C HIS A 9 9.54 14.78 -11.54
N ALA A 10 8.36 14.15 -11.59
CA ALA A 10 8.19 12.78 -11.10
C ALA A 10 9.10 11.78 -11.84
N VAL A 11 9.23 11.94 -13.17
CA VAL A 11 10.13 11.11 -13.99
C VAL A 11 11.59 11.33 -13.60
N ILE A 12 12.02 12.58 -13.40
CA ILE A 12 13.40 12.89 -12.98
C ILE A 12 13.70 12.24 -11.62
N ILE A 13 12.78 12.34 -10.65
CA ILE A 13 12.96 11.73 -9.32
C ILE A 13 13.06 10.20 -9.46
N LEU A 14 12.23 9.58 -10.30
CA LEU A 14 12.29 8.15 -10.57
C LEU A 14 13.66 7.73 -11.12
N VAL A 15 14.21 8.51 -12.04
CA VAL A 15 15.55 8.27 -12.61
C VAL A 15 16.63 8.39 -11.54
N VAL A 16 16.60 9.43 -10.69
CA VAL A 16 17.57 9.61 -9.60
C VAL A 16 17.52 8.45 -8.62
N VAL A 17 16.33 8.00 -8.25
CA VAL A 17 16.13 6.83 -7.37
C VAL A 17 16.66 5.56 -8.04
N LEU A 18 16.41 5.36 -9.34
CA LEU A 18 16.95 4.21 -10.08
C LEU A 18 18.49 4.24 -10.17
N LEU A 19 19.11 5.41 -10.25
CA LEU A 19 20.57 5.54 -10.24
C LEU A 19 21.17 5.23 -8.86
N LEU A 20 20.53 5.69 -7.77
CA LEU A 20 21.00 5.47 -6.40
C LEU A 20 20.78 4.04 -5.91
N PHE A 21 19.60 3.47 -6.19
CA PHE A 21 19.21 2.15 -5.72
C PHE A 21 19.51 1.05 -6.74
N GLY A 22 19.50 1.35 -8.04
CA GLY A 22 19.61 0.36 -9.11
C GLY A 22 18.28 -0.37 -9.38
N ALA A 23 18.13 -0.86 -10.61
CA ALA A 23 16.94 -1.58 -11.06
C ALA A 23 16.51 -2.79 -10.18
N PRO A 24 17.41 -3.62 -9.61
CA PRO A 24 16.98 -4.79 -8.83
C PRO A 24 16.63 -4.47 -7.37
N LYS A 25 17.06 -3.34 -6.80
CA LYS A 25 16.84 -3.03 -5.37
C LYS A 25 15.47 -2.41 -5.08
N LEU A 26 14.95 -1.59 -6.00
CA LEU A 26 13.58 -1.07 -5.89
C LEU A 26 12.50 -2.15 -5.77
N PRO A 27 12.44 -3.17 -6.65
CA PRO A 27 11.43 -4.22 -6.55
C PRO A 27 11.64 -5.11 -5.31
N LEU A 28 12.89 -5.27 -4.87
CA LEU A 28 13.21 -6.05 -3.67
C LEU A 28 12.67 -5.37 -2.40
N LEU A 29 12.93 -4.08 -2.23
CA LEU A 29 12.44 -3.28 -1.11
C LEU A 29 10.91 -3.13 -1.15
N ALA A 30 10.35 -2.94 -2.35
CA ALA A 30 8.90 -2.89 -2.52
C ALA A 30 8.22 -4.20 -2.10
N ARG A 31 8.82 -5.37 -2.42
CA ARG A 31 8.28 -6.67 -2.00
C ARG A 31 8.28 -6.86 -0.49
N SER A 32 9.36 -6.50 0.20
CA SER A 32 9.42 -6.65 1.67
C SER A 32 8.41 -5.74 2.39
N VAL A 33 8.26 -4.49 1.93
CA VAL A 33 7.27 -3.55 2.48
C VAL A 33 5.85 -3.97 2.14
N ALA A 34 5.60 -4.41 0.90
CA ALA A 34 4.27 -4.90 0.49
C ALA A 34 3.84 -6.12 1.32
N GLN A 35 4.76 -7.02 1.66
CA GLN A 35 4.47 -8.15 2.54
C GLN A 35 4.10 -7.70 3.96
N SER A 36 4.83 -6.74 4.56
CA SER A 36 4.49 -6.25 5.91
C SER A 36 3.14 -5.52 5.92
N LEU A 37 2.84 -4.73 4.90
CA LEU A 37 1.56 -4.05 4.75
C LEU A 37 0.40 -5.03 4.53
N ARG A 38 0.62 -6.11 3.77
CA ARG A 38 -0.39 -7.15 3.57
C ARG A 38 -0.75 -7.85 4.89
N ILE A 39 0.27 -8.25 5.66
CA ILE A 39 0.07 -8.87 6.97
C ILE A 39 -0.69 -7.92 7.88
N PHE A 40 -0.25 -6.67 7.98
CA PHE A 40 -0.91 -5.64 8.78
C PHE A 40 -2.39 -5.43 8.37
N LYS A 41 -2.67 -5.37 7.06
CA LYS A 41 -4.04 -5.27 6.52
C LYS A 41 -4.88 -6.50 6.86
N THR A 42 -4.35 -7.71 6.71
CA THR A 42 -5.07 -8.96 6.98
C THR A 42 -5.44 -9.11 8.45
N GLU A 43 -4.51 -8.80 9.35
CA GLU A 43 -4.77 -8.81 10.80
C GLU A 43 -5.85 -7.78 11.15
N MET A 44 -5.72 -6.54 10.66
CA MET A 44 -6.66 -5.46 10.97
C MET A 44 -8.05 -5.67 10.35
N SER A 45 -8.14 -6.21 9.13
CA SER A 45 -9.40 -6.56 8.49
C SER A 45 -10.13 -7.72 9.19
N SER A 46 -9.37 -8.64 9.82
CA SER A 46 -9.96 -9.74 10.57
C SER A 46 -10.60 -9.27 11.88
N SER A 47 -10.09 -8.20 12.47
CA SER A 47 -10.73 -7.54 13.62
C SER A 47 -12.03 -6.83 13.23
N ASP A 48 -12.04 -6.13 12.09
CA ASP A 48 -13.21 -5.40 11.58
C ASP A 48 -14.35 -6.33 11.12
N SER A 49 -14.01 -7.46 10.49
CA SER A 49 -15.01 -8.44 10.04
C SER A 49 -15.68 -9.22 11.18
N ARG A 50 -15.00 -9.41 12.32
CA ARG A 50 -15.58 -10.08 13.50
C ARG A 50 -16.66 -9.24 14.19
N ASP A 51 -16.60 -7.91 14.08
CA ASP A 51 -17.61 -7.01 14.63
C ASP A 51 -18.91 -7.03 13.80
N SER A 52 -18.81 -7.27 12.48
CA SER A 52 -19.97 -7.26 11.59
C SER A 52 -20.82 -8.54 11.62
N GLU A 53 -20.26 -9.71 11.96
CA GLU A 53 -21.05 -10.97 12.02
C GLU A 53 -21.77 -11.20 13.36
N THR A 54 -21.38 -10.53 14.45
CA THR A 54 -22.02 -10.74 15.76
C THR A 54 -23.32 -9.96 15.97
N ASN A 55 -23.64 -8.97 15.11
CA ASN A 55 -24.83 -8.13 15.26
C ASN A 55 -26.07 -8.66 14.50
N SER A 56 -25.96 -9.77 13.74
CA SER A 56 -27.08 -10.28 12.92
C SER A 56 -27.79 -11.52 13.49
N ARG A 57 -27.38 -12.03 14.66
CA ARG A 57 -28.03 -13.19 15.33
C ARG A 57 -28.76 -12.88 16.64
N LYS A 58 -28.75 -11.63 17.13
CA LYS A 58 -29.36 -11.24 18.42
C LYS A 58 -30.59 -10.34 18.28
N GLY A 59 -31.39 -10.58 17.24
CA GLY A 59 -32.60 -9.81 16.91
C GLY A 59 -33.79 -10.69 16.56
N SER A 60 -33.88 -11.89 17.14
CA SER A 60 -35.03 -12.79 16.97
C SER A 60 -35.07 -13.83 18.09
N GLU A 61 -35.18 -13.38 19.34
CA GLU A 61 -35.69 -14.17 20.47
C GLU A 61 -36.62 -13.31 21.31
#